data_AF-A0A0C5FZD0-F1
#
_entry.id   AF-A0A0C5FZD0-F1
#
_cell.length_a   1.000
_cell.length_b   1.000
_cell.length_c   1.000
_cell.angle_alpha   90.00
_cell.angle_beta   90.00
_cell.angle_gamma   90.00
#
_symmetry.space_group_name_H-M   'P 1'
#
loop_
_entity.id
_entity.type
_entity.pdbx_description
1 polymer ?
#
loop_
_entity_poly.entity_id
_entity_poly.type
_entity_poly.pdbx_seq_one_letter_code
_entity_poly.pdbx_strand_id
1 'polypeptide(L)'
;MSAVLETAPVDAGRAAERGPWAAVAALARFEARRLLLSAPVLCAFTLYAGWIVWRTRSSWDGYPALQDADRATQGGPLLVGLAVLLSANLAVSRSGRHGTEPYFATLVAEPWRRTAAHVLAVVPAVLLTSLGVAAQFTWEALKPGAVGHGSPAELAVGPLTVLLFGAVGVLVGRLVPSAVAGPLLVVVLLFTLVLGAAPFGSGEGSGWLLPVVTEPGNDTLPSGLLGRPAAWHALYLAGVALCAACLAVLAAGGRNLAVRAGVAGTLALAVLGGVGQSAGLSPSPELTAARERATVSPEKEQRCVARGRSTYCAFPEWTTRTGAWAGVVEKVRSLAGGAAARQPLLVRQRIEARYGLDGDAALAPLTAPHQVTVGTAWGGNRVPEFSTAVAAVLVGGDERAGGGMCDGRMVTVMWLSLGWQDDPLGALRRVRLDDSVTGSAVVLSPTDPLTMTEGQTDVVRELLGRPRAEVTRKVKEHWNELTAKKVTTAQAARLLGVDAPEKADRCE
;
A
#
# COMPACT_ATOMS: atom_id res chain seq x y z
N MET A 1 63.45 54.67 41.80
CA MET A 1 62.08 54.25 42.12
C MET A 1 61.33 54.04 40.81
N SER A 2 61.18 52.79 40.38
CA SER A 2 60.31 52.39 39.26
C SER A 2 59.45 51.23 39.76
N ALA A 3 58.15 51.47 39.86
CA ALA A 3 57.17 50.45 40.18
C ALA A 3 56.91 49.61 38.91
N VAL A 4 57.26 48.33 38.96
CA VAL A 4 56.83 47.34 37.96
C VAL A 4 55.44 46.90 38.36
N LEU A 5 54.45 47.23 37.55
CA LEU A 5 53.09 46.71 37.63
C LEU A 5 53.13 45.24 37.25
N GLU A 6 53.04 44.37 38.26
CA GLU A 6 52.82 42.94 38.10
C GLU A 6 51.35 42.75 37.68
N THR A 7 51.11 42.61 36.39
CA THR A 7 49.80 42.22 35.86
C THR A 7 49.52 40.79 36.31
N ALA A 8 48.63 40.63 37.29
CA ALA A 8 48.08 39.35 37.69
C ALA A 8 47.56 38.58 36.46
N PRO A 9 47.78 37.26 36.37
CA PRO A 9 47.20 36.47 35.31
C PRO A 9 45.69 36.63 35.37
N VAL A 10 45.09 37.00 34.23
CA VAL A 10 43.64 36.94 34.06
C VAL A 10 43.26 35.49 34.30
N ASP A 11 42.60 35.24 35.43
CA ASP A 11 41.90 33.99 35.69
C ASP A 11 41.04 33.73 34.46
N ALA A 12 41.41 32.72 33.68
CA ALA A 12 40.60 32.19 32.59
C ALA A 12 39.35 31.58 33.23
N GLY A 13 38.41 32.47 33.54
CA GLY A 13 37.21 32.17 34.27
C GLY A 13 36.48 31.04 33.59
N ARG A 14 36.25 29.96 34.36
CA ARG A 14 35.08 29.09 34.25
C ARG A 14 34.66 28.82 32.80
N ALA A 15 35.53 28.18 32.02
CA ALA A 15 35.01 27.30 30.98
C ALA A 15 34.26 26.19 31.72
N ALA A 16 32.97 26.42 31.98
CA ALA A 16 32.08 25.47 32.66
C ALA A 16 32.39 24.08 32.12
N GLU A 17 32.79 23.16 33.00
CA GLU A 17 33.07 21.76 32.68
C GLU A 17 31.87 21.22 31.91
N ARG A 18 31.94 21.27 30.57
CA ARG A 18 30.89 20.73 29.72
C ARG A 18 30.96 19.23 29.93
N GLY A 19 30.01 18.71 30.69
CA GLY A 19 29.99 17.31 31.07
C GLY A 19 30.14 16.38 29.87
N PRO A 20 30.61 15.14 30.08
CA PRO A 20 31.00 14.22 29.01
C PRO A 20 29.87 13.90 28.00
N TRP A 21 28.60 14.14 28.37
CA TRP A 21 27.45 14.02 27.48
C TRP A 21 27.27 15.18 26.50
N ALA A 22 27.73 16.39 26.83
CA ALA A 22 27.72 17.52 25.91
C ALA A 22 28.66 17.26 24.72
N ALA A 23 29.81 16.61 24.97
CA ALA A 23 30.73 16.19 23.92
C ALA A 23 30.11 15.11 23.01
N VAL A 24 29.38 14.14 23.58
CA VAL A 24 28.63 13.13 22.82
C VAL A 24 27.57 13.79 21.94
N ALA A 25 26.77 14.71 22.49
CA ALA A 25 25.73 15.41 21.75
C ALA A 25 26.31 16.27 20.61
N ALA A 26 27.42 16.97 20.85
CA ALA A 26 28.11 17.76 19.83
C ALA A 26 28.63 16.87 18.68
N LEU A 27 29.26 15.74 19.02
CA LEU A 27 29.73 14.77 18.03
C LEU A 27 28.56 14.14 17.27
N ALA A 28 27.48 13.76 17.95
CA ALA A 28 26.29 13.20 17.34
C ALA A 28 25.67 14.19 16.33
N ARG A 29 25.59 15.48 16.68
CA ARG A 29 25.10 16.53 15.78
C ARG A 29 26.00 16.70 14.55
N PHE A 30 27.32 16.65 14.75
CA PHE A 30 28.29 16.74 13.66
C PHE A 30 28.18 15.55 12.69
N GLU A 31 28.18 14.32 13.21
CA GLU A 31 28.07 13.11 12.39
C GLU A 31 26.68 12.98 11.77
N ALA A 32 25.61 13.40 12.44
CA ALA A 32 24.28 13.45 11.86
C ALA A 32 24.24 14.36 10.63
N ARG A 33 24.83 15.57 10.73
CA ARG A 33 24.91 16.49 9.59
C ARG A 33 25.70 15.87 8.44
N ARG A 34 26.83 15.22 8.72
CA ARG A 34 27.62 14.53 7.68
C ARG A 34 26.88 13.36 7.05
N LEU A 35 26.15 12.58 7.85
CA LEU A 35 25.36 11.45 7.39
C LEU A 35 24.23 11.93 6.46
N LEU A 36 23.47 12.95 6.87
CA LEU A 36 22.38 13.50 6.07
C LEU A 36 22.85 14.15 4.77
N LEU A 37 24.07 14.70 4.76
CA LEU A 37 24.67 15.32 3.58
C LEU A 37 25.53 14.34 2.76
N SER A 38 25.56 13.05 3.11
CA SER A 38 26.28 12.06 2.31
C SER A 38 25.55 11.84 0.98
N ALA A 39 26.30 11.64 -0.10
CA ALA A 39 25.71 11.41 -1.41
C ALA A 39 24.72 10.22 -1.42
N PRO A 40 25.00 9.06 -0.80
CA PRO A 40 24.02 7.96 -0.73
C PRO A 40 22.71 8.35 -0.05
N VAL A 41 22.76 9.07 1.07
CA VAL A 41 21.57 9.44 1.84
C VAL A 41 20.76 10.52 1.11
N LEU A 42 21.43 11.52 0.52
CA LEU A 42 20.76 12.53 -0.31
C LEU A 42 20.07 11.90 -1.53
N CYS A 43 20.75 10.99 -2.23
CA CYS A 43 20.16 10.26 -3.35
C CYS A 43 18.95 9.43 -2.90
N ALA A 44 19.06 8.68 -1.81
CA ALA A 44 17.98 7.85 -1.29
C ALA A 44 16.75 8.68 -0.88
N PHE A 45 16.93 9.79 -0.16
CA PHE A 45 15.81 10.68 0.18
C PHE A 45 15.21 11.37 -1.04
N THR A 46 16.02 11.74 -2.03
CA THR A 46 15.53 12.34 -3.29
C THR A 46 14.68 11.33 -4.06
N LEU A 47 15.15 10.08 -4.17
CA LEU A 47 14.39 9.00 -4.81
C LEU A 47 13.12 8.67 -4.03
N TYR A 48 13.17 8.64 -2.69
CA TYR A 48 11.99 8.40 -1.87
C TYR A 48 10.95 9.53 -2.01
N ALA A 49 11.36 10.79 -1.96
CA ALA A 49 10.48 11.93 -2.20
C ALA A 49 9.91 11.92 -3.62
N GLY A 50 10.74 11.62 -4.62
CA GLY A 50 10.31 11.46 -6.02
C GLY A 50 9.29 10.33 -6.19
N TRP A 51 9.50 9.20 -5.51
CA TRP A 51 8.57 8.07 -5.47
C TRP A 51 7.23 8.46 -4.85
N ILE A 52 7.23 9.17 -3.71
CA ILE A 52 6.00 9.69 -3.09
C ILE A 52 5.26 10.57 -4.10
N VAL A 53 5.92 11.53 -4.74
CA VAL A 53 5.30 12.44 -5.72
C VAL A 53 4.78 11.68 -6.95
N TRP A 54 5.53 10.69 -7.45
CA TRP A 54 5.11 9.91 -8.61
C TRP A 54 3.89 9.05 -8.31
N ARG A 55 3.93 8.29 -7.19
CA ARG A 55 2.83 7.41 -6.77
C ARG A 55 1.55 8.17 -6.44
N THR A 56 1.69 9.36 -5.87
CA THR A 56 0.54 10.21 -5.51
C THR A 56 -0.17 10.80 -6.73
N ARG A 57 0.51 10.93 -7.88
CA ARG A 57 -0.10 11.33 -9.16
C ARG A 57 -0.88 10.20 -9.85
N SER A 58 -0.51 8.95 -9.58
CA SER A 58 -0.99 7.78 -10.32
C SER A 58 -1.91 6.87 -9.51
N SER A 59 -2.67 7.36 -8.51
CA SER A 59 -3.55 6.47 -7.75
C SER A 59 -4.69 5.93 -8.60
N TRP A 60 -4.47 4.73 -9.16
CA TRP A 60 -5.31 4.00 -10.10
C TRP A 60 -6.73 3.76 -9.60
N ASP A 61 -6.91 3.67 -8.28
CA ASP A 61 -8.22 3.44 -7.68
C ASP A 61 -8.89 4.71 -7.15
N GLY A 62 -8.27 5.90 -7.11
CA GLY A 62 -8.97 7.16 -6.76
C GLY A 62 -9.52 7.32 -5.32
N TYR A 63 -9.97 6.26 -4.64
CA TYR A 63 -10.45 6.28 -3.25
C TYR A 63 -9.65 5.26 -2.39
N PRO A 64 -8.64 5.69 -1.62
CA PRO A 64 -7.77 4.78 -0.86
C PRO A 64 -8.47 4.19 0.37
N ALA A 65 -8.08 2.97 0.76
CA ALA A 65 -8.32 2.42 2.09
C ALA A 65 -7.06 2.67 2.96
N LEU A 66 -7.24 3.24 4.15
CA LEU A 66 -6.10 3.74 4.95
C LEU A 66 -5.20 2.62 5.49
N GLN A 67 -5.76 1.44 5.74
CA GLN A 67 -5.03 0.23 6.12
C GLN A 67 -4.26 -0.43 4.96
N ASP A 68 -4.45 0.04 3.73
CA ASP A 68 -3.59 -0.33 2.61
C ASP A 68 -2.52 0.75 2.44
N ALA A 69 -2.90 2.01 2.63
CA ALA A 69 -2.01 3.16 2.54
C ALA A 69 -0.88 3.11 3.57
N ASP A 70 -1.12 2.67 4.82
CA ASP A 70 -0.10 2.52 5.85
C ASP A 70 0.91 1.39 5.53
N ARG A 71 0.45 0.21 5.12
CA ARG A 71 1.27 -0.93 4.66
C ARG A 71 2.12 -0.53 3.46
N ALA A 72 1.52 0.24 2.55
CA ALA A 72 2.18 0.78 1.37
C ALA A 72 3.32 1.76 1.69
N THR A 73 3.46 2.25 2.94
CA THR A 73 4.57 3.14 3.35
C THR A 73 5.88 2.39 3.65
N GLN A 74 5.85 1.06 3.80
CA GLN A 74 6.99 0.32 4.35
C GLN A 74 8.14 0.10 3.35
N GLY A 75 7.83 -0.05 2.05
CA GLY A 75 8.83 -0.37 1.03
C GLY A 75 9.82 0.76 0.73
N GLY A 76 9.37 2.01 0.63
CA GLY A 76 10.22 3.15 0.29
C GLY A 76 11.38 3.42 1.27
N PRO A 77 11.11 3.44 2.60
CA PRO A 77 12.12 3.62 3.64
C PRO A 77 13.26 2.59 3.66
N LEU A 78 13.06 1.40 3.07
CA LEU A 78 14.11 0.37 2.97
C LEU A 78 15.36 0.91 2.25
N LEU A 79 15.17 1.64 1.14
CA LEU A 79 16.25 2.26 0.38
C LEU A 79 17.04 3.27 1.22
N VAL A 80 16.32 4.08 2.01
CA VAL A 80 16.92 5.04 2.94
C VAL A 80 17.71 4.30 4.02
N GLY A 81 17.16 3.21 4.57
CA GLY A 81 17.83 2.38 5.57
C GLY A 81 19.17 1.84 5.07
N LEU A 82 19.22 1.29 3.86
CA LEU A 82 20.46 0.79 3.25
C LEU A 82 21.51 1.90 3.04
N ALA A 83 21.09 3.09 2.58
CA ALA A 83 22.00 4.23 2.44
C ALA A 83 22.55 4.74 3.78
N VAL A 84 21.71 4.72 4.82
CA VAL A 84 22.08 5.06 6.20
C VAL A 84 23.04 4.02 6.79
N LEU A 85 22.81 2.71 6.57
CA LEU A 85 23.72 1.64 6.97
C LEU A 85 25.12 1.87 6.39
N LEU A 86 25.19 2.08 5.08
CA LEU A 86 26.45 2.30 4.38
C LEU A 86 27.16 3.54 4.94
N SER A 87 26.45 4.66 5.06
CA SER A 87 27.03 5.92 5.55
C SER A 87 27.49 5.84 7.00
N ALA A 88 26.71 5.18 7.87
CA ALA A 88 27.05 4.98 9.28
C ALA A 88 28.25 4.04 9.44
N ASN A 89 28.30 2.95 8.69
CA ASN A 89 29.46 2.04 8.66
C ASN A 89 30.73 2.76 8.23
N LEU A 90 30.65 3.56 7.16
CA LEU A 90 31.78 4.34 6.66
C LEU A 90 32.21 5.44 7.63
N ALA A 91 31.30 6.02 8.40
CA ALA A 91 31.61 7.03 9.42
C ALA A 91 32.35 6.43 10.60
N VAL A 92 31.89 5.28 11.12
CA VAL A 92 32.50 4.61 12.28
C VAL A 92 33.89 4.05 11.97
N SER A 93 34.08 3.49 10.77
CA SER A 93 35.37 2.96 10.34
C SER A 93 36.35 4.03 9.85
N ARG A 94 35.92 5.30 9.76
CA ARG A 94 36.73 6.42 9.22
C ARG A 94 38.05 6.59 9.96
N SER A 95 38.03 6.58 11.30
CA SER A 95 39.23 6.83 12.09
C SER A 95 40.28 5.73 11.93
N GLY A 96 39.83 4.47 11.91
CA GLY A 96 40.68 3.31 11.62
C GLY A 96 41.26 3.34 10.21
N ARG A 97 40.44 3.64 9.18
CA ARG A 97 40.92 3.72 7.78
C ARG A 97 41.99 4.78 7.54
N HIS A 98 41.89 5.91 8.22
CA HIS A 98 42.86 7.01 8.07
C HIS A 98 43.99 6.95 9.11
N GLY A 99 44.08 5.90 9.92
CA GLY A 99 45.12 5.77 10.95
C GLY A 99 45.07 6.86 12.02
N THR A 100 43.90 7.46 12.24
CA THR A 100 43.75 8.63 13.13
C THR A 100 43.36 8.24 14.57
N GLU A 101 43.11 6.95 14.82
CA GLU A 101 42.68 6.46 16.14
C GLU A 101 43.63 6.82 17.30
N PRO A 102 44.98 6.81 17.16
CA PRO A 102 45.89 7.23 18.22
C PRO A 102 45.72 8.70 18.62
N TYR A 103 45.36 9.58 17.67
CA TYR A 103 45.11 11.00 17.94
C TYR A 103 43.76 11.23 18.64
N PHE A 104 42.80 10.32 18.44
CA PHE A 104 41.52 10.36 19.16
C PHE A 104 41.62 9.77 20.58
N ALA A 105 42.64 8.96 20.86
CA ALA A 105 42.88 8.37 22.18
C ALA A 105 43.26 9.41 23.26
N THR A 106 43.71 10.60 22.85
CA THR A 106 44.02 11.72 23.75
C THR A 106 42.82 12.64 24.02
N LEU A 107 41.68 12.43 23.34
CA LEU A 107 40.47 13.22 23.56
C LEU A 107 39.70 12.76 24.79
N VAL A 108 38.96 13.70 25.39
CA VAL A 108 38.09 13.49 26.57
C VAL A 108 36.99 12.44 26.34
N ALA A 109 36.64 12.13 25.09
CA ALA A 109 35.57 11.20 24.75
C ALA A 109 36.07 9.75 24.57
N GLU A 110 35.80 8.91 25.57
CA GLU A 110 36.06 7.47 25.56
C GLU A 110 35.50 6.78 24.28
N PRO A 111 36.12 5.69 23.78
CA PRO A 111 35.71 5.03 22.54
C PRO A 111 34.22 4.64 22.47
N TRP A 112 33.64 4.17 23.59
CA TRP A 112 32.23 3.81 23.65
C TRP A 112 31.29 5.02 23.57
N ARG A 113 31.71 6.18 24.09
CA ARG A 113 30.97 7.46 24.00
C ARG A 113 30.96 7.98 22.57
N ARG A 114 32.07 7.82 21.84
CA ARG A 114 32.12 8.10 20.39
C ARG A 114 31.18 7.20 19.59
N THR A 115 31.11 5.91 19.92
CA THR A 115 30.14 4.99 19.30
C THR A 115 28.70 5.37 19.61
N ALA A 116 28.39 5.73 20.87
CA ALA A 116 27.07 6.22 21.24
C ALA A 116 26.68 7.47 20.43
N ALA A 117 27.63 8.38 20.16
CA ALA A 117 27.39 9.53 19.29
C ALA A 117 27.05 9.12 17.84
N HIS A 118 27.71 8.10 17.28
CA HIS A 118 27.37 7.58 15.94
C HIS A 118 26.00 6.91 15.89
N VAL A 119 25.60 6.21 16.96
CA VAL A 119 24.23 5.68 17.07
C VAL A 119 23.22 6.82 17.10
N LEU A 120 23.43 7.84 17.95
CA LEU A 120 22.55 9.00 18.04
C LEU A 120 22.48 9.81 16.74
N ALA A 121 23.55 9.78 15.93
CA ALA A 121 23.59 10.46 14.63
C ALA A 121 22.60 9.88 13.60
N VAL A 122 22.07 8.67 13.81
CA VAL A 122 21.05 8.06 12.96
C VAL A 122 19.66 8.66 13.20
N VAL A 123 19.39 9.18 14.40
CA VAL A 123 18.05 9.66 14.83
C VAL A 123 17.47 10.71 13.86
N PRO A 124 18.22 11.72 13.39
CA PRO A 124 17.66 12.68 12.42
C PRO A 124 17.21 12.05 11.10
N ALA A 125 17.88 11.01 10.61
CA ALA A 125 17.44 10.29 9.41
C ALA A 125 16.13 9.51 9.65
N VAL A 126 15.97 8.93 10.85
CA VAL A 126 14.72 8.27 11.28
C VAL A 126 13.58 9.27 11.36
N LEU A 127 13.82 10.46 11.92
CA LEU A 127 12.82 11.53 12.00
C LEU A 127 12.41 12.04 10.61
N LEU A 128 13.36 12.27 9.70
CA LEU A 128 13.06 12.66 8.32
C LEU A 128 12.27 11.57 7.57
N THR A 129 12.61 10.31 7.80
CA THR A 129 11.85 9.18 7.25
C THR A 129 10.42 9.15 7.81
N SER A 130 10.25 9.41 9.11
CA SER A 130 8.93 9.50 9.76
C SER A 130 8.08 10.62 9.15
N LEU A 131 8.70 11.77 8.83
CA LEU A 131 8.03 12.86 8.11
C LEU A 131 7.62 12.44 6.70
N GLY A 132 8.48 11.71 5.97
CA GLY A 132 8.15 11.17 4.65
C GLY A 132 6.96 10.20 4.70
N VAL A 133 6.96 9.27 5.66
CA VAL A 133 5.86 8.32 5.89
C VAL A 133 4.57 9.05 6.29
N ALA A 134 4.66 10.00 7.22
CA ALA A 134 3.51 10.82 7.63
C ALA A 134 2.95 11.63 6.47
N ALA A 135 3.80 12.23 5.62
CA ALA A 135 3.38 12.97 4.44
C ALA A 135 2.70 12.05 3.41
N GLN A 136 3.28 10.87 3.13
CA GLN A 136 2.70 9.88 2.24
C GLN A 136 1.32 9.41 2.72
N PHE A 137 1.20 9.02 4.00
CA PHE A 137 -0.06 8.56 4.58
C PHE A 137 -1.11 9.68 4.64
N THR A 138 -0.71 10.88 5.08
CA THR A 138 -1.61 12.04 5.15
C THR A 138 -2.14 12.42 3.78
N TRP A 139 -1.30 12.33 2.73
CA TRP A 139 -1.76 12.57 1.37
C TRP A 139 -2.90 11.63 0.96
N GLU A 140 -2.76 10.32 1.22
CA GLU A 140 -3.81 9.34 0.96
C GLU A 140 -5.05 9.60 1.84
N ALA A 141 -4.86 9.96 3.11
CA ALA A 141 -5.94 10.27 4.04
C ALA A 141 -6.75 11.52 3.67
N LEU A 142 -6.13 12.49 2.99
CA LEU A 142 -6.79 13.70 2.53
C LEU A 142 -7.51 13.52 1.18
N LYS A 143 -7.37 12.37 0.50
CA LYS A 143 -8.10 12.12 -0.74
C LYS A 143 -9.60 12.03 -0.45
N PRO A 144 -10.46 12.63 -1.30
CA PRO A 144 -11.90 12.46 -1.20
C PRO A 144 -12.25 10.97 -1.13
N GLY A 145 -13.18 10.60 -0.25
CA GLY A 145 -13.69 9.23 -0.07
C GLY A 145 -12.66 8.17 0.37
N ALA A 146 -11.55 8.61 0.98
CA ALA A 146 -10.72 7.73 1.80
C ALA A 146 -11.55 7.09 2.93
N VAL A 147 -11.29 5.81 3.21
CA VAL A 147 -12.04 5.02 4.21
C VAL A 147 -11.12 4.15 5.06
N GLY A 148 -11.65 3.62 6.16
CA GLY A 148 -10.91 2.77 7.08
C GLY A 148 -10.02 3.59 8.02
N HIS A 149 -8.98 2.96 8.56
CA HIS A 149 -8.04 3.60 9.47
C HIS A 149 -6.63 3.05 9.31
N GLY A 150 -5.62 3.91 9.48
CA GLY A 150 -4.23 3.49 9.53
C GLY A 150 -3.84 2.96 10.90
N SER A 151 -2.91 2.02 10.92
CA SER A 151 -2.25 1.48 12.09
C SER A 151 -0.97 2.27 12.39
N PRO A 152 -0.84 2.90 13.58
CA PRO A 152 0.39 3.55 13.99
C PRO A 152 1.59 2.60 13.99
N ALA A 153 1.37 1.31 14.27
CA ALA A 153 2.42 0.31 14.26
C ALA A 153 2.92 0.01 12.84
N GLU A 154 2.01 -0.09 11.85
CA GLU A 154 2.41 -0.27 10.44
C GLU A 154 3.16 0.96 9.91
N LEU A 155 2.75 2.17 10.30
CA LEU A 155 3.46 3.42 9.96
C LEU A 155 4.84 3.52 10.62
N ALA A 156 5.04 2.89 11.78
CA ALA A 156 6.33 2.90 12.48
C ALA A 156 7.37 1.99 11.83
N VAL A 157 6.97 0.99 11.02
CA VAL A 157 7.88 0.02 10.39
C VAL A 157 8.96 0.71 9.57
N GLY A 158 8.59 1.63 8.67
CA GLY A 158 9.55 2.33 7.80
C GLY A 158 10.67 3.05 8.58
N PRO A 159 10.34 3.93 9.55
CA PRO A 159 11.33 4.58 10.40
C PRO A 159 12.15 3.62 11.27
N LEU A 160 11.53 2.58 11.82
CA LEU A 160 12.23 1.56 12.62
C LEU A 160 13.22 0.75 11.78
N THR A 161 12.91 0.52 10.51
CA THR A 161 13.81 -0.13 9.55
C THR A 161 15.03 0.73 9.26
N VAL A 162 14.86 2.05 9.12
CA VAL A 162 16.01 2.98 9.01
C VAL A 162 16.86 2.98 10.28
N LEU A 163 16.23 2.96 11.46
CA LEU A 163 16.94 2.87 12.74
C LEU A 163 17.75 1.57 12.84
N LEU A 164 17.14 0.44 12.50
CA LEU A 164 17.76 -0.89 12.49
C LEU A 164 19.00 -0.89 11.60
N PHE A 165 18.87 -0.47 10.34
CA PHE A 165 19.97 -0.48 9.40
C PHE A 165 21.10 0.48 9.79
N GLY A 166 20.77 1.66 10.32
CA GLY A 166 21.77 2.57 10.87
C GLY A 166 22.54 1.96 12.05
N ALA A 167 21.83 1.34 13.01
CA ALA A 167 22.45 0.68 14.16
C ALA A 167 23.33 -0.52 13.74
N VAL A 168 22.88 -1.33 12.79
CA VAL A 168 23.67 -2.42 12.19
C VAL A 168 24.91 -1.88 11.49
N GLY A 169 24.80 -0.80 10.72
CA GLY A 169 25.95 -0.16 10.07
C GLY A 169 27.02 0.26 11.08
N VAL A 170 26.60 0.84 12.21
CA VAL A 170 27.49 1.21 13.32
C VAL A 170 28.13 -0.03 13.95
N LEU A 171 27.34 -1.07 14.25
CA LEU A 171 27.82 -2.33 14.85
C LEU A 171 28.86 -3.00 13.96
N VAL A 172 28.56 -3.19 12.67
CA VAL A 172 29.47 -3.81 11.71
C VAL A 172 30.75 -2.99 11.56
N GLY A 173 30.66 -1.65 11.58
CA GLY A 173 31.82 -0.77 11.52
C GLY A 173 32.73 -0.89 12.75
N ARG A 174 32.22 -1.40 13.87
CA ARG A 174 33.01 -1.73 15.07
C ARG A 174 33.56 -3.15 15.08
N LEU A 175 32.81 -4.11 14.56
CA LEU A 175 33.20 -5.52 14.57
C LEU A 175 34.18 -5.87 13.44
N VAL A 176 34.04 -5.22 12.28
CA VAL A 176 34.79 -5.55 11.07
C VAL A 176 35.61 -4.32 10.65
N PRO A 177 36.94 -4.33 10.81
CA PRO A 177 37.81 -3.21 10.44
C PRO A 177 38.07 -3.17 8.93
N SER A 178 37.00 -3.17 8.11
CA SER A 178 37.08 -3.16 6.64
C SER A 178 36.10 -2.14 6.05
N ALA A 179 36.59 -1.37 5.08
CA ALA A 179 35.78 -0.40 4.33
C ALA A 179 34.73 -1.08 3.42
N VAL A 180 34.97 -2.34 3.07
CA VAL A 180 34.16 -3.11 2.12
C VAL A 180 33.03 -3.87 2.83
N ALA A 181 33.07 -3.99 4.16
CA ALA A 181 32.07 -4.68 4.96
C ALA A 181 30.66 -4.08 4.79
N GLY A 182 30.53 -2.75 4.84
CA GLY A 182 29.26 -2.05 4.62
C GLY A 182 28.67 -2.32 3.22
N PRO A 183 29.41 -2.03 2.13
CA PRO A 183 28.97 -2.34 0.77
C PRO A 183 28.59 -3.80 0.54
N LEU A 184 29.41 -4.76 1.00
CA LEU A 184 29.10 -6.18 0.86
C LEU A 184 27.84 -6.57 1.62
N LEU A 185 27.64 -6.04 2.83
CA LEU A 185 26.42 -6.28 3.58
C LEU A 185 25.19 -5.75 2.84
N VAL A 186 25.26 -4.57 2.21
CA VAL A 186 24.17 -4.06 1.35
C VAL A 186 23.88 -5.02 0.20
N VAL A 187 24.92 -5.52 -0.48
CA VAL A 187 24.74 -6.48 -1.58
C VAL A 187 24.09 -7.77 -1.09
N VAL A 188 24.56 -8.34 0.02
CA VAL A 188 23.98 -9.55 0.63
C VAL A 188 22.52 -9.31 1.02
N LEU A 189 22.22 -8.18 1.67
CA LEU A 189 20.85 -7.83 2.06
C LEU A 189 19.94 -7.65 0.85
N LEU A 190 20.40 -6.97 -0.21
CA LEU A 190 19.61 -6.85 -1.44
C LEU A 190 19.37 -8.22 -2.07
N PHE A 191 20.40 -9.06 -2.13
CA PHE A 191 20.28 -10.42 -2.64
C PHE A 191 19.27 -11.24 -1.81
N THR A 192 19.33 -11.19 -0.48
CA THR A 192 18.39 -11.94 0.38
C THR A 192 16.99 -11.34 0.38
N LEU A 193 16.82 -10.03 0.27
CA LEU A 193 15.51 -9.40 0.20
C LEU A 193 14.83 -9.61 -1.16
N VAL A 194 15.59 -9.62 -2.26
CA VAL A 194 15.06 -9.82 -3.61
C VAL A 194 14.86 -11.30 -3.93
N LEU A 195 15.85 -12.16 -3.62
CA LEU A 195 15.80 -13.58 -3.97
C LEU A 195 15.30 -14.46 -2.83
N GLY A 196 15.45 -14.04 -1.58
CA GLY A 196 14.85 -14.74 -0.43
C GLY A 196 13.35 -14.52 -0.31
N ALA A 197 12.76 -13.54 -1.01
CA ALA A 197 11.31 -13.43 -1.14
C ALA A 197 10.68 -14.60 -1.94
N ALA A 198 11.48 -15.41 -2.66
CA ALA A 198 10.98 -16.51 -3.50
C ALA A 198 10.78 -17.86 -2.78
N PRO A 199 11.60 -18.30 -1.79
CA PRO A 199 11.39 -19.57 -1.09
C PRO A 199 10.59 -19.44 0.21
N PHE A 200 10.53 -18.26 0.84
CA PHE A 200 9.74 -18.02 2.05
C PHE A 200 8.34 -17.58 1.65
N GLY A 201 7.50 -18.56 1.29
CA GLY A 201 6.11 -18.33 0.93
C GLY A 201 5.37 -17.57 2.02
N SER A 202 4.35 -16.81 1.62
CA SER A 202 3.50 -15.94 2.44
C SER A 202 2.80 -16.63 3.63
N GLY A 203 2.93 -17.95 3.80
CA GLY A 203 2.38 -18.72 4.92
C GLY A 203 3.37 -19.10 6.02
N GLU A 204 4.67 -18.79 5.91
CA GLU A 204 5.67 -19.15 6.92
C GLU A 204 6.05 -17.97 7.82
N GLY A 205 6.14 -18.24 9.13
CA GLY A 205 6.47 -17.24 10.15
C GLY A 205 7.76 -16.46 10.00
N SER A 206 8.66 -17.01 9.19
CA SER A 206 9.93 -16.40 8.82
C SER A 206 9.75 -15.08 8.05
N GLY A 207 8.65 -14.90 7.30
CA GLY A 207 8.38 -13.67 6.55
C GLY A 207 8.27 -12.43 7.45
N TRP A 208 7.73 -12.59 8.66
CA TRP A 208 7.60 -11.51 9.63
C TRP A 208 8.92 -11.11 10.31
N LEU A 209 9.99 -11.87 10.13
CA LEU A 209 11.33 -11.49 10.60
C LEU A 209 12.04 -10.54 9.62
N LEU A 210 11.49 -10.34 8.42
CA LEU A 210 12.05 -9.39 7.46
C LEU A 210 11.84 -7.95 7.94
N PRO A 211 12.76 -7.01 7.64
CA PRO A 211 12.60 -5.60 8.01
C PRO A 211 11.39 -4.90 7.38
N VAL A 212 10.84 -5.48 6.32
CA VAL A 212 9.62 -5.02 5.64
C VAL A 212 8.84 -6.27 5.26
N VAL A 213 7.53 -6.26 5.52
CA VAL A 213 6.64 -7.38 5.21
C VAL A 213 5.76 -7.00 4.02
N THR A 214 5.99 -7.64 2.89
CA THR A 214 5.17 -7.48 1.68
C THR A 214 4.22 -8.66 1.54
N GLU A 215 2.95 -8.38 1.25
CA GLU A 215 1.97 -9.39 0.88
C GLU A 215 1.74 -9.33 -0.63
N PRO A 216 1.63 -10.47 -1.32
CA PRO A 216 1.45 -10.52 -2.76
C PRO A 216 0.02 -10.14 -3.21
N GLY A 217 -0.98 -10.23 -2.32
CA GLY A 217 -2.37 -9.97 -2.68
C GLY A 217 -2.72 -8.49 -2.85
N ASN A 218 -3.64 -8.21 -3.77
CA ASN A 218 -4.22 -6.89 -4.00
C ASN A 218 -5.53 -6.68 -3.22
N ASP A 219 -5.82 -7.55 -2.25
CA ASP A 219 -7.06 -7.52 -1.50
C ASP A 219 -7.09 -6.38 -0.49
N THR A 220 -8.13 -5.57 -0.62
CA THR A 220 -8.50 -4.59 0.40
C THR A 220 -9.54 -5.24 1.31
N LEU A 221 -9.22 -5.43 2.59
CA LEU A 221 -10.14 -5.93 3.61
C LEU A 221 -10.44 -4.84 4.64
N PRO A 222 -11.61 -4.89 5.32
CA PRO A 222 -11.81 -4.16 6.57
C PRO A 222 -10.67 -4.41 7.54
N SER A 223 -10.25 -3.36 8.25
CA SER A 223 -9.04 -3.40 9.09
C SER A 223 -9.06 -4.53 10.13
N GLY A 224 -10.22 -4.78 10.73
CA GLY A 224 -10.44 -5.85 11.72
C GLY A 224 -10.32 -7.27 11.14
N LEU A 225 -10.28 -7.42 9.82
CA LEU A 225 -10.14 -8.71 9.13
C LEU A 225 -8.71 -8.95 8.62
N LEU A 226 -7.80 -7.97 8.71
CA LEU A 226 -6.42 -8.11 8.25
C LEU A 226 -5.62 -9.12 9.08
N GLY A 227 -5.81 -9.11 10.41
CA GLY A 227 -5.13 -10.06 11.30
C GLY A 227 -3.61 -9.91 11.40
N ARG A 228 -3.06 -8.75 11.02
CA ARG A 228 -1.61 -8.51 10.98
C ARG A 228 -1.06 -8.18 12.38
N PRO A 229 0.01 -8.84 12.87
CA PRO A 229 0.64 -8.56 14.15
C PRO A 229 1.56 -7.32 14.11
N ALA A 230 1.10 -6.21 13.53
CA ALA A 230 1.91 -5.02 13.27
C ALA A 230 2.60 -4.46 14.52
N ALA A 231 1.92 -4.46 15.67
CA ALA A 231 2.47 -3.97 16.93
C ALA A 231 3.62 -4.85 17.43
N TRP A 232 3.50 -6.18 17.29
CA TRP A 232 4.58 -7.11 17.62
C TRP A 232 5.77 -6.96 16.69
N HIS A 233 5.50 -6.73 15.40
CA HIS A 233 6.54 -6.48 14.42
C HIS A 233 7.30 -5.18 14.69
N ALA A 234 6.59 -4.08 14.98
CA ALA A 234 7.22 -2.83 15.40
C ALA A 234 8.04 -3.00 16.69
N LEU A 235 7.55 -3.78 17.66
CA LEU A 235 8.30 -4.09 18.88
C LEU A 235 9.56 -4.92 18.58
N TYR A 236 9.46 -5.91 17.70
CA TYR A 236 10.59 -6.71 17.21
C TYR A 236 11.66 -5.81 16.58
N LEU A 237 11.28 -4.97 15.61
CA LEU A 237 12.21 -4.07 14.93
C LEU A 237 12.87 -3.09 15.89
N ALA A 238 12.10 -2.48 16.80
CA ALA A 238 12.65 -1.59 17.83
C ALA A 238 13.62 -2.34 18.74
N GLY A 239 13.27 -3.54 19.21
CA GLY A 239 14.11 -4.38 20.05
C GLY A 239 15.43 -4.74 19.37
N VAL A 240 15.38 -5.22 18.12
CA VAL A 240 16.59 -5.59 17.34
C VAL A 240 17.47 -4.38 17.08
N ALA A 241 16.88 -3.25 16.68
CA ALA A 241 17.63 -2.02 16.40
C ALA A 241 18.36 -1.49 17.65
N LEU A 242 17.66 -1.43 18.79
CA LEU A 242 18.26 -0.99 20.05
C LEU A 242 19.28 -2.00 20.58
N CYS A 243 19.05 -3.30 20.39
CA CYS A 243 20.03 -4.34 20.73
C CYS A 243 21.32 -4.17 19.91
N ALA A 244 21.22 -3.97 18.60
CA ALA A 244 22.37 -3.70 17.73
C ALA A 244 23.14 -2.44 18.17
N ALA A 245 22.42 -1.37 18.53
CA ALA A 245 23.03 -0.15 19.06
C ALA A 245 23.78 -0.38 20.39
N CYS A 246 23.17 -1.09 21.35
CA CYS A 246 23.80 -1.42 22.62
C CYS A 246 25.00 -2.35 22.45
N LEU A 247 24.91 -3.34 21.55
CA LEU A 247 26.03 -4.21 21.19
C LEU A 247 27.19 -3.44 20.56
N ALA A 248 26.92 -2.43 19.75
CA ALA A 248 27.97 -1.59 19.17
C ALA A 248 28.73 -0.80 20.26
N VAL A 249 28.00 -0.25 21.23
CA VAL A 249 28.60 0.44 22.39
C VAL A 249 29.40 -0.54 23.25
N LEU A 250 28.91 -1.75 23.46
CA LEU A 250 29.61 -2.80 24.20
C LEU A 250 30.89 -3.24 23.48
N ALA A 251 30.84 -3.44 22.16
CA ALA A 251 32.00 -3.76 21.32
C ALA A 251 33.06 -2.66 21.34
N ALA A 252 32.66 -1.41 21.54
CA ALA A 252 33.54 -0.26 21.72
C ALA A 252 34.04 -0.06 23.17
N GLY A 253 33.82 -1.03 24.06
CA GLY A 253 34.35 -1.02 25.43
C GLY A 253 33.41 -0.46 26.51
N GLY A 254 32.16 -0.11 26.18
CA GLY A 254 31.18 0.37 27.14
C GLY A 254 30.65 -0.77 28.02
N ARG A 255 31.33 -1.07 29.12
CA ARG A 255 31.04 -2.25 29.97
C ARG A 255 30.24 -1.94 31.25
N ASN A 256 29.67 -0.75 31.37
CA ASN A 256 28.88 -0.38 32.55
C ASN A 256 27.58 -1.20 32.65
N LEU A 257 27.01 -1.25 33.86
CA LEU A 257 25.79 -2.03 34.13
C LEU A 257 24.62 -1.60 33.25
N ALA A 258 24.50 -0.30 32.96
CA ALA A 258 23.43 0.23 32.12
C ALA A 258 23.50 -0.31 30.67
N VAL A 259 24.69 -0.41 30.06
CA VAL A 259 24.86 -0.97 28.71
C VAL A 259 24.52 -2.46 28.71
N ARG A 260 24.98 -3.23 29.71
CA ARG A 260 24.68 -4.67 29.82
C ARG A 260 23.19 -4.93 30.04
N ALA A 261 22.56 -4.19 30.94
CA ALA A 261 21.12 -4.23 31.17
C ALA A 261 20.35 -3.80 29.91
N GLY A 262 20.86 -2.81 29.18
CA GLY A 262 20.31 -2.37 27.89
C GLY A 262 20.33 -3.49 26.84
N VAL A 263 21.45 -4.20 26.67
CA VAL A 263 21.53 -5.37 25.77
C VAL A 263 20.52 -6.43 26.18
N ALA A 264 20.49 -6.82 27.46
CA ALA A 264 19.58 -7.86 27.94
C ALA A 264 18.10 -7.48 27.76
N GLY A 265 17.73 -6.24 28.11
CA GLY A 265 16.36 -5.75 27.98
C GLY A 265 15.91 -5.65 26.53
N THR A 266 16.74 -5.07 25.65
CA THR A 266 16.41 -4.91 24.22
C THR A 266 16.38 -6.25 23.49
N LEU A 267 17.24 -7.20 23.85
CA LEU A 267 17.18 -8.57 23.37
C LEU A 267 15.89 -9.26 23.82
N ALA A 268 15.48 -9.09 25.09
CA ALA A 268 14.22 -9.63 25.56
C ALA A 268 13.02 -9.04 24.78
N LEU A 269 13.02 -7.73 24.48
CA LEU A 269 12.00 -7.12 23.63
C LEU A 269 12.01 -7.67 22.21
N ALA A 270 13.18 -7.87 21.61
CA ALA A 270 13.30 -8.47 20.28
C ALA A 270 12.75 -9.90 20.25
N VAL A 271 13.08 -10.72 21.26
CA VAL A 271 12.57 -12.10 21.37
C VAL A 271 11.06 -12.09 21.62
N LEU A 272 10.55 -11.24 22.51
CA LEU A 272 9.11 -11.11 22.76
C LEU A 272 8.35 -10.66 21.51
N GLY A 273 8.88 -9.67 20.78
CA GLY A 273 8.32 -9.22 19.50
C GLY A 273 8.33 -10.33 18.45
N GLY A 274 9.48 -11.00 18.29
CA GLY A 274 9.65 -12.08 17.32
C GLY A 274 8.77 -13.30 17.61
N VAL A 275 8.61 -13.68 18.88
CA VAL A 275 7.70 -14.75 19.29
C VAL A 275 6.25 -14.30 19.14
N GLY A 276 5.91 -13.07 19.56
CA GLY A 276 4.57 -12.52 19.49
C GLY A 276 4.02 -12.44 18.06
N GLN A 277 4.85 -11.99 17.11
CA GLN A 277 4.46 -11.99 15.69
C GLN A 277 4.35 -13.40 15.11
N SER A 278 5.15 -14.36 15.60
CA SER A 278 5.11 -15.76 15.15
C SER A 278 3.90 -16.53 15.73
N ALA A 279 3.47 -16.18 16.94
CA ALA A 279 2.24 -16.73 17.51
C ALA A 279 0.97 -16.19 16.81
N GLY A 280 1.06 -15.00 16.18
CA GLY A 280 -0.02 -14.39 15.40
C GLY A 280 -0.16 -14.90 13.96
N LEU A 281 0.61 -15.91 13.54
CA LEU A 281 0.61 -16.44 12.17
C LEU A 281 -0.61 -17.29 11.86
N SER A 282 -1.08 -18.05 12.85
CA SER A 282 -2.39 -18.68 12.76
C SER A 282 -3.43 -17.63 13.15
N PRO A 283 -4.39 -17.30 12.25
CA PRO A 283 -5.46 -16.39 12.62
C PRO A 283 -6.18 -16.94 13.85
N SER A 284 -6.50 -16.06 14.80
CA SER A 284 -7.24 -16.49 15.99
C SER A 284 -8.58 -17.13 15.59
N PRO A 285 -9.17 -18.01 16.42
CA PRO A 285 -10.50 -18.54 16.16
C PRO A 285 -11.53 -17.43 15.94
N GLU A 286 -11.43 -16.32 16.66
CA GLU A 286 -12.31 -15.17 16.51
C GLU A 286 -12.14 -14.48 15.16
N LEU A 287 -10.90 -14.28 14.71
CA LEU A 287 -10.59 -13.69 13.41
C LEU A 287 -11.04 -14.60 12.26
N THR A 288 -10.81 -15.90 12.39
CA THR A 288 -11.24 -16.91 11.41
C THR A 288 -12.77 -16.88 11.28
N ALA A 289 -13.48 -16.91 12.41
CA ALA A 289 -14.94 -16.81 12.42
C ALA A 289 -15.44 -15.45 11.88
N ALA A 290 -14.74 -14.35 12.16
CA ALA A 290 -15.08 -13.03 11.63
C ALA A 290 -14.91 -12.96 10.10
N ARG A 291 -13.81 -13.50 9.57
CA ARG A 291 -13.56 -13.62 8.12
C ARG A 291 -14.60 -14.49 7.42
N GLU A 292 -14.94 -15.62 8.02
CA GLU A 292 -16.00 -16.50 7.51
C GLU A 292 -17.36 -15.80 7.51
N ARG A 293 -17.75 -15.14 8.60
CA ARG A 293 -19.00 -14.37 8.67
C ARG A 293 -19.04 -13.25 7.63
N ALA A 294 -17.97 -12.49 7.49
CA ALA A 294 -17.90 -11.40 6.52
C ALA A 294 -17.99 -11.89 5.06
N THR A 295 -17.50 -13.09 4.78
CA THR A 295 -17.53 -13.70 3.44
C THR A 295 -18.88 -14.35 3.13
N VAL A 296 -19.38 -15.20 4.05
CA VAL A 296 -20.52 -16.10 3.83
C VAL A 296 -21.85 -15.48 4.27
N SER A 297 -21.84 -14.60 5.28
CA SER A 297 -23.04 -13.93 5.80
C SER A 297 -22.83 -12.41 5.96
N PRO A 298 -22.43 -11.70 4.87
CA PRO A 298 -22.10 -10.27 4.94
C PRO A 298 -23.23 -9.41 5.51
N GLU A 299 -24.51 -9.79 5.35
CA GLU A 299 -25.65 -9.05 5.92
C GLU A 299 -25.59 -8.87 7.44
N LYS A 300 -24.87 -9.75 8.15
CA LYS A 300 -24.77 -9.69 9.62
C LYS A 300 -23.78 -8.64 10.10
N GLU A 301 -22.81 -8.28 9.25
CA GLU A 301 -21.71 -7.36 9.58
C GLU A 301 -21.89 -5.99 8.90
N GLN A 302 -22.86 -5.87 7.98
CA GLN A 302 -23.05 -4.71 7.13
C GLN A 302 -24.13 -3.76 7.62
N ARG A 303 -24.00 -2.49 7.21
CA ARG A 303 -25.03 -1.47 7.36
C ARG A 303 -25.62 -1.16 6.00
N CYS A 304 -26.94 -1.26 5.90
CA CYS A 304 -27.68 -0.97 4.69
C CYS A 304 -28.35 0.40 4.78
N VAL A 305 -28.22 1.20 3.73
CA VAL A 305 -28.85 2.52 3.61
C VAL A 305 -29.65 2.56 2.32
N ALA A 306 -30.91 3.00 2.41
CA ALA A 306 -31.73 3.27 1.23
C ALA A 306 -31.31 4.60 0.59
N ARG A 307 -31.07 4.60 -0.73
CA ARG A 307 -30.85 5.82 -1.51
C ARG A 307 -31.68 5.73 -2.80
N GLY A 308 -32.61 6.67 -2.96
CA GLY A 308 -33.59 6.60 -4.05
C GLY A 308 -34.44 5.35 -3.94
N ARG A 309 -34.41 4.50 -4.97
CA ARG A 309 -35.18 3.23 -5.05
C ARG A 309 -34.36 1.99 -4.72
N SER A 310 -33.08 2.15 -4.41
CA SER A 310 -32.15 1.05 -4.23
C SER A 310 -31.59 1.04 -2.81
N THR A 311 -31.17 -0.13 -2.35
CA THR A 311 -30.56 -0.33 -1.04
C THR A 311 -29.09 -0.63 -1.21
N TYR A 312 -28.24 0.02 -0.41
CA TYR A 312 -26.79 -0.08 -0.47
C TYR A 312 -26.26 -0.61 0.86
N CYS A 313 -25.71 -1.82 0.86
CA CYS A 313 -25.15 -2.47 2.03
C CYS A 313 -23.62 -2.45 1.94
N ALA A 314 -22.97 -1.89 2.96
CA ALA A 314 -21.53 -1.77 3.05
C ALA A 314 -21.03 -2.22 4.43
N PHE A 315 -19.78 -2.66 4.51
CA PHE A 315 -19.09 -2.78 5.80
C PHE A 315 -18.99 -1.39 6.45
N PRO A 316 -18.97 -1.29 7.80
CA PRO A 316 -19.06 -0.02 8.52
C PRO A 316 -18.08 1.05 8.01
N GLU A 317 -16.83 0.68 7.76
CA GLU A 317 -15.78 1.55 7.23
C GLU A 317 -16.08 2.10 5.83
N TRP A 318 -16.85 1.39 4.99
CA TRP A 318 -17.18 1.77 3.61
C TRP A 318 -18.52 2.50 3.44
N THR A 319 -19.28 2.69 4.52
CA THR A 319 -20.63 3.27 4.45
C THR A 319 -20.68 4.65 3.77
N THR A 320 -19.61 5.43 3.88
CA THR A 320 -19.46 6.75 3.23
C THR A 320 -19.43 6.67 1.70
N ARG A 321 -19.03 5.52 1.11
CA ARG A 321 -18.95 5.32 -0.35
C ARG A 321 -20.29 4.98 -0.99
N THR A 322 -21.31 4.62 -0.21
CA THR A 322 -22.65 4.26 -0.73
C THR A 322 -23.28 5.36 -1.60
N GLY A 323 -22.97 6.63 -1.34
CA GLY A 323 -23.41 7.76 -2.17
C GLY A 323 -22.82 7.74 -3.58
N ALA A 324 -21.52 7.42 -3.70
CA ALA A 324 -20.84 7.32 -4.99
C ALA A 324 -21.37 6.14 -5.80
N TRP A 325 -21.61 5.00 -5.15
CA TRP A 325 -22.24 3.82 -5.78
C TRP A 325 -23.64 4.13 -6.29
N ALA A 326 -24.43 4.86 -5.50
CA ALA A 326 -25.75 5.30 -5.91
C ALA A 326 -25.71 6.21 -7.14
N GLY A 327 -24.73 7.12 -7.21
CA GLY A 327 -24.51 7.96 -8.38
C GLY A 327 -24.23 7.15 -9.66
N VAL A 328 -23.42 6.10 -9.58
CA VAL A 328 -23.16 5.20 -10.73
C VAL A 328 -24.43 4.45 -11.14
N VAL A 329 -25.13 3.84 -10.18
CA VAL A 329 -26.38 3.12 -10.44
C VAL A 329 -27.41 4.01 -11.12
N GLU A 330 -27.58 5.26 -10.68
CA GLU A 330 -28.51 6.21 -11.27
C GLU A 330 -28.11 6.54 -12.73
N LYS A 331 -26.83 6.78 -12.99
CA LYS A 331 -26.36 7.07 -14.36
C LYS A 331 -26.58 5.88 -15.30
N VAL A 332 -26.29 4.65 -14.87
CA VAL A 332 -26.55 3.43 -15.66
C VAL A 332 -28.06 3.28 -15.93
N ARG A 333 -28.90 3.43 -14.89
CA ARG A 333 -30.36 3.34 -15.03
C ARG A 333 -30.94 4.43 -15.92
N SER A 334 -30.35 5.62 -15.94
CA SER A 334 -30.80 6.73 -16.78
C SER A 334 -30.70 6.42 -18.29
N LEU A 335 -29.80 5.51 -18.67
CA LEU A 335 -29.63 5.03 -20.03
C LEU A 335 -30.55 3.85 -20.38
N ALA A 336 -31.06 3.13 -19.37
CA ALA A 336 -31.91 1.96 -19.55
C ALA A 336 -33.34 2.31 -20.00
N GLY A 337 -33.99 1.38 -20.68
CA GLY A 337 -35.39 1.43 -21.09
C GLY A 337 -36.31 0.58 -20.21
N GLY A 338 -37.60 0.57 -20.56
CA GLY A 338 -38.60 -0.30 -19.93
C GLY A 338 -38.67 -0.23 -18.40
N ALA A 339 -38.87 -1.39 -17.77
CA ALA A 339 -38.92 -1.51 -16.32
C ALA A 339 -37.53 -1.34 -15.66
N ALA A 340 -36.45 -1.62 -16.38
CA ALA A 340 -35.08 -1.56 -15.88
C ALA A 340 -34.67 -0.15 -15.42
N ALA A 341 -35.16 0.90 -16.09
CA ALA A 341 -34.96 2.28 -15.66
C ALA A 341 -35.46 2.54 -14.22
N ARG A 342 -36.51 1.82 -13.80
CA ARG A 342 -37.15 1.98 -12.49
C ARG A 342 -36.85 0.84 -11.50
N GLN A 343 -36.11 -0.19 -11.93
CA GLN A 343 -35.83 -1.39 -11.15
C GLN A 343 -35.09 -1.08 -9.83
N PRO A 344 -35.67 -1.39 -8.67
CA PRO A 344 -34.94 -1.40 -7.40
C PRO A 344 -33.78 -2.40 -7.45
N LEU A 345 -32.59 -1.97 -7.00
CA LEU A 345 -31.42 -2.83 -6.87
C LEU A 345 -31.00 -2.95 -5.41
N LEU A 346 -30.49 -4.12 -5.03
CA LEU A 346 -29.71 -4.30 -3.81
C LEU A 346 -28.23 -4.31 -4.19
N VAL A 347 -27.54 -3.19 -3.95
CA VAL A 347 -26.09 -3.14 -4.09
C VAL A 347 -25.47 -3.60 -2.77
N ARG A 348 -24.70 -4.67 -2.80
CA ARG A 348 -24.09 -5.23 -1.61
C ARG A 348 -22.58 -5.35 -1.81
N GLN A 349 -21.84 -4.80 -0.86
CA GLN A 349 -20.41 -5.02 -0.80
C GLN A 349 -20.12 -6.49 -0.47
N ARG A 350 -19.19 -7.13 -1.17
CA ARG A 350 -18.75 -8.50 -0.83
C ARG A 350 -17.23 -8.58 -0.87
N ILE A 351 -16.70 -9.51 -0.09
CA ILE A 351 -15.27 -9.78 0.04
C ILE A 351 -15.07 -11.29 0.20
N GLU A 352 -13.95 -11.81 -0.27
CA GLU A 352 -13.45 -13.13 0.08
C GLU A 352 -12.35 -12.94 1.11
N ALA A 353 -12.69 -13.15 2.39
CA ALA A 353 -11.78 -12.90 3.50
C ALA A 353 -11.26 -14.18 4.15
N ARG A 354 -11.77 -15.37 3.77
CA ARG A 354 -11.45 -16.65 4.46
C ARG A 354 -9.96 -16.97 4.44
N TYR A 355 -9.28 -16.57 3.36
CA TYR A 355 -7.87 -16.81 3.13
C TYR A 355 -6.97 -15.61 3.49
N GLY A 356 -7.53 -14.57 4.11
CA GLY A 356 -6.77 -13.36 4.45
C GLY A 356 -6.31 -12.60 3.20
N LEU A 357 -5.09 -12.09 3.23
CA LEU A 357 -4.51 -11.23 2.19
C LEU A 357 -3.73 -12.01 1.12
N ASP A 358 -3.62 -13.33 1.29
CA ASP A 358 -2.95 -14.24 0.36
C ASP A 358 -3.95 -15.00 -0.53
N GLY A 359 -5.25 -14.72 -0.37
CA GLY A 359 -6.33 -15.35 -1.11
C GLY A 359 -6.48 -14.84 -2.53
N ASP A 360 -7.27 -15.58 -3.31
CA ASP A 360 -7.87 -15.03 -4.52
C ASP A 360 -9.08 -14.17 -4.14
N ALA A 361 -9.11 -12.96 -4.69
CA ALA A 361 -10.19 -11.99 -4.53
C ALA A 361 -11.49 -12.42 -5.22
N ALA A 362 -11.47 -13.50 -6.00
CA ALA A 362 -12.58 -13.92 -6.84
C ALA A 362 -13.88 -14.14 -6.07
N LEU A 363 -14.92 -13.43 -6.48
CA LEU A 363 -16.26 -13.51 -5.90
C LEU A 363 -17.19 -14.25 -6.85
N ALA A 364 -17.74 -15.37 -6.38
CA ALA A 364 -18.77 -16.08 -7.14
C ALA A 364 -20.01 -15.20 -7.37
N PRO A 365 -20.60 -15.19 -8.57
CA PRO A 365 -21.77 -14.39 -8.89
C PRO A 365 -23.03 -14.89 -8.17
N LEU A 366 -23.89 -13.96 -7.78
CA LEU A 366 -25.19 -14.23 -7.17
C LEU A 366 -26.24 -14.61 -8.20
N THR A 367 -27.16 -15.49 -7.80
CA THR A 367 -28.38 -15.83 -8.53
C THR A 367 -29.61 -15.08 -8.03
N ALA A 368 -29.47 -14.34 -6.93
CA ALA A 368 -30.57 -13.57 -6.38
C ALA A 368 -30.91 -12.40 -7.32
N PRO A 369 -32.19 -12.20 -7.67
CA PRO A 369 -32.57 -11.21 -8.67
C PRO A 369 -32.25 -9.79 -8.20
N HIS A 370 -31.75 -8.97 -9.13
CA HIS A 370 -31.50 -7.54 -8.93
C HIS A 370 -30.53 -7.20 -7.80
N GLN A 371 -29.66 -8.15 -7.44
CA GLN A 371 -28.54 -7.92 -6.53
C GLN A 371 -27.27 -7.65 -7.34
N VAL A 372 -26.48 -6.67 -6.88
CA VAL A 372 -25.21 -6.30 -7.52
C VAL A 372 -24.12 -6.23 -6.47
N THR A 373 -23.01 -6.88 -6.75
CA THR A 373 -21.81 -6.93 -5.94
C THR A 373 -20.96 -5.70 -6.22
N VAL A 374 -20.44 -5.11 -5.16
CA VAL A 374 -19.38 -4.09 -5.23
C VAL A 374 -18.18 -4.56 -4.42
N GLY A 375 -16.97 -4.36 -4.95
CA GLY A 375 -15.73 -4.66 -4.26
C GLY A 375 -15.38 -3.65 -3.17
N THR A 376 -14.22 -3.84 -2.55
CA THR A 376 -13.64 -2.94 -1.54
C THR A 376 -12.75 -1.86 -2.17
N ALA A 377 -11.99 -2.22 -3.20
CA ALA A 377 -11.33 -1.25 -4.07
C ALA A 377 -12.39 -0.44 -4.84
N TRP A 378 -12.20 0.87 -4.94
CA TRP A 378 -13.21 1.73 -5.54
C TRP A 378 -12.61 3.01 -6.09
N GLY A 379 -13.07 3.45 -7.27
CA GLY A 379 -12.68 4.65 -8.01
C GLY A 379 -11.78 4.35 -9.21
N GLY A 380 -11.44 5.39 -9.97
CA GLY A 380 -10.66 5.25 -11.21
C GLY A 380 -11.22 4.17 -12.13
N ASN A 381 -10.44 3.11 -12.38
CA ASN A 381 -10.81 1.99 -13.25
C ASN A 381 -11.91 1.09 -12.67
N ARG A 382 -12.16 1.14 -11.36
CA ARG A 382 -13.21 0.35 -10.70
C ARG A 382 -14.62 0.89 -10.94
N VAL A 383 -14.74 2.13 -11.38
CA VAL A 383 -16.05 2.73 -11.69
C VAL A 383 -16.67 2.08 -12.94
N PRO A 384 -15.96 1.97 -14.09
CA PRO A 384 -16.43 1.18 -15.23
C PRO A 384 -16.72 -0.29 -14.88
N GLU A 385 -15.87 -0.94 -14.08
CA GLU A 385 -16.05 -2.32 -13.63
C GLU A 385 -17.40 -2.53 -12.92
N PHE A 386 -17.69 -1.69 -11.91
CA PHE A 386 -18.97 -1.74 -11.21
C PHE A 386 -20.15 -1.33 -12.09
N SER A 387 -19.96 -0.34 -12.98
CA SER A 387 -20.96 0.07 -13.95
C SER A 387 -21.38 -1.08 -14.87
N THR A 388 -20.42 -1.92 -15.28
CA THR A 388 -20.67 -3.13 -16.07
C THR A 388 -21.48 -4.15 -15.30
N ALA A 389 -21.17 -4.39 -14.02
CA ALA A 389 -21.95 -5.31 -13.18
C ALA A 389 -23.41 -4.85 -13.02
N VAL A 390 -23.63 -3.55 -12.77
CA VAL A 390 -24.99 -2.98 -12.68
C VAL A 390 -25.74 -3.16 -14.01
N ALA A 391 -25.09 -2.86 -15.13
CA ALA A 391 -25.68 -3.02 -16.46
C ALA A 391 -26.02 -4.49 -16.78
N ALA A 392 -25.11 -5.42 -16.46
CA ALA A 392 -25.30 -6.84 -16.64
C ALA A 392 -26.50 -7.37 -15.85
N VAL A 393 -26.69 -6.92 -14.60
CA VAL A 393 -27.85 -7.29 -13.78
C VAL A 393 -29.15 -6.67 -14.29
N LEU A 394 -29.13 -5.44 -14.81
CA LEU A 394 -30.33 -4.81 -15.39
C LEU A 394 -30.79 -5.49 -16.70
N VAL A 395 -29.86 -6.05 -17.47
CA VAL A 395 -30.14 -6.75 -18.74
C VAL A 395 -30.40 -8.25 -18.52
N GLY A 396 -29.60 -8.90 -17.69
CA GLY A 396 -29.64 -10.34 -17.43
C GLY A 396 -30.58 -10.77 -16.31
N GLY A 397 -30.91 -9.87 -15.37
CA GLY A 397 -31.77 -10.10 -14.21
C GLY A 397 -31.02 -10.36 -12.91
N ASP A 398 -29.91 -11.09 -12.97
CA ASP A 398 -29.01 -11.41 -11.85
C ASP A 398 -27.55 -11.50 -12.35
N GLU A 399 -26.59 -11.61 -11.43
CA GLU A 399 -25.16 -11.59 -11.77
C GLU A 399 -24.74 -12.81 -12.57
N ARG A 400 -25.27 -14.00 -12.24
CA ARG A 400 -24.93 -15.25 -12.92
C ARG A 400 -25.43 -15.25 -14.36
N ALA A 401 -26.67 -14.83 -14.57
CA ALA A 401 -27.24 -14.65 -15.90
C ALA A 401 -26.52 -13.53 -16.67
N GLY A 402 -26.04 -12.51 -15.96
CA GLY A 402 -25.23 -11.42 -16.49
C GLY A 402 -23.87 -11.86 -17.03
N GLY A 403 -23.11 -12.61 -16.22
CA GLY A 403 -21.78 -13.13 -16.58
C GLY A 403 -21.80 -14.17 -17.70
N GLY A 404 -22.88 -14.94 -17.82
CA GLY A 404 -23.06 -15.93 -18.89
C GLY A 404 -23.54 -15.36 -20.24
N MET A 405 -23.55 -14.03 -20.41
CA MET A 405 -23.99 -13.40 -21.66
C MET A 405 -22.88 -13.45 -22.71
N CYS A 406 -23.23 -14.09 -23.82
CA CYS A 406 -22.35 -14.29 -24.99
C CYS A 406 -23.01 -13.80 -26.29
N ASP A 407 -24.23 -13.25 -26.19
CA ASP A 407 -25.04 -12.81 -27.32
C ASP A 407 -25.04 -11.27 -27.44
N GLY A 408 -25.80 -10.73 -28.39
CA GLY A 408 -25.87 -9.30 -28.68
C GLY A 408 -26.32 -8.42 -27.50
N ARG A 409 -26.83 -9.00 -26.40
CA ARG A 409 -27.10 -8.25 -25.16
C ARG A 409 -25.85 -7.59 -24.59
N MET A 410 -24.66 -8.13 -24.89
CA MET A 410 -23.39 -7.51 -24.49
C MET A 410 -23.22 -6.10 -25.04
N VAL A 411 -23.74 -5.80 -26.24
CA VAL A 411 -23.73 -4.43 -26.79
C VAL A 411 -24.52 -3.48 -25.89
N THR A 412 -25.71 -3.91 -25.45
CA THR A 412 -26.58 -3.14 -24.55
C THR A 412 -25.91 -2.95 -23.19
N VAL A 413 -25.33 -4.01 -22.62
CA VAL A 413 -24.60 -3.94 -21.34
C VAL A 413 -23.50 -2.90 -21.38
N MET A 414 -22.67 -2.93 -22.42
CA MET A 414 -21.53 -2.01 -22.54
C MET A 414 -21.95 -0.58 -22.83
N TRP A 415 -23.02 -0.38 -23.61
CA TRP A 415 -23.61 0.96 -23.77
C TRP A 415 -24.08 1.53 -22.42
N LEU A 416 -24.83 0.76 -21.63
CA LEU A 416 -25.31 1.19 -20.31
C LEU A 416 -24.15 1.45 -19.33
N SER A 417 -23.10 0.63 -19.42
CA SER A 417 -21.92 0.76 -18.56
C SER A 417 -21.10 2.02 -18.86
N LEU A 418 -20.95 2.38 -20.14
CA LEU A 418 -19.95 3.34 -20.59
C LEU A 418 -20.53 4.64 -21.18
N GLY A 419 -21.73 4.60 -21.75
CA GLY A 419 -22.30 5.71 -22.52
C GLY A 419 -22.60 6.98 -21.71
N TRP A 420 -22.57 6.91 -20.38
CA TRP A 420 -22.73 8.07 -19.49
C TRP A 420 -21.41 8.74 -19.11
N GLN A 421 -20.28 8.08 -19.34
CA GLN A 421 -18.95 8.56 -18.95
C GLN A 421 -18.54 9.80 -19.77
N ASP A 422 -17.67 10.63 -19.20
CA ASP A 422 -17.15 11.81 -19.91
C ASP A 422 -16.16 11.42 -21.03
N ASP A 423 -15.44 10.31 -20.85
CA ASP A 423 -14.56 9.67 -21.83
C ASP A 423 -14.92 8.17 -21.98
N PRO A 424 -15.96 7.84 -22.77
CA PRO A 424 -16.43 6.46 -22.89
C PRO A 424 -15.42 5.49 -23.54
N LEU A 425 -14.62 5.96 -24.50
CA LEU A 425 -13.61 5.11 -25.15
C LEU A 425 -12.43 4.81 -24.23
N GLY A 426 -11.96 5.79 -23.45
CA GLY A 426 -10.99 5.51 -22.41
C GLY A 426 -11.57 4.63 -21.31
N ALA A 427 -12.86 4.73 -20.99
CA ALA A 427 -13.52 3.82 -20.06
C ALA A 427 -13.63 2.39 -20.61
N LEU A 428 -13.92 2.22 -21.91
CA LEU A 428 -13.88 0.92 -22.60
C LEU A 428 -12.48 0.29 -22.50
N ARG A 429 -11.45 1.10 -22.75
CA ARG A 429 -10.05 0.66 -22.63
C ARG A 429 -9.76 0.13 -21.22
N ARG A 430 -10.13 0.89 -20.18
CA ARG A 430 -9.80 0.60 -18.77
C ARG A 430 -10.61 -0.55 -18.16
N VAL A 431 -11.77 -0.87 -18.72
CA VAL A 431 -12.61 -1.99 -18.25
C VAL A 431 -12.26 -3.32 -18.93
N ARG A 432 -11.39 -3.29 -19.95
CA ARG A 432 -10.91 -4.49 -20.63
C ARG A 432 -9.54 -4.90 -20.09
N LEU A 433 -9.34 -6.20 -19.93
CA LEU A 433 -8.08 -6.75 -19.41
C LEU A 433 -6.87 -6.44 -20.31
N ASP A 434 -7.09 -6.27 -21.61
CA ASP A 434 -6.06 -6.04 -22.62
C ASP A 434 -5.74 -4.55 -22.87
N ASP A 435 -6.38 -3.63 -22.15
CA ASP A 435 -6.27 -2.19 -22.34
C ASP A 435 -6.44 -1.75 -23.81
N SER A 436 -7.26 -2.46 -24.60
CA SER A 436 -7.50 -2.17 -26.01
C SER A 436 -8.95 -1.72 -26.27
N VAL A 437 -9.22 -1.22 -27.48
CA VAL A 437 -10.57 -0.81 -27.92
C VAL A 437 -11.01 -1.55 -29.18
N THR A 438 -10.33 -2.65 -29.51
CA THR A 438 -10.49 -3.43 -30.76
C THR A 438 -10.34 -4.91 -30.46
N GLY A 439 -10.87 -5.81 -31.28
CA GLY A 439 -10.74 -7.24 -31.03
C GLY A 439 -11.62 -7.76 -29.89
N SER A 440 -11.53 -9.06 -29.62
CA SER A 440 -12.18 -9.69 -28.46
C SER A 440 -11.42 -9.40 -27.17
N ALA A 441 -12.13 -9.38 -26.05
CA ALA A 441 -11.52 -9.20 -24.74
C ALA A 441 -12.38 -9.74 -23.59
N VAL A 442 -11.70 -9.92 -22.46
CA VAL A 442 -12.31 -10.09 -21.15
C VAL A 442 -12.63 -8.71 -20.58
N VAL A 443 -13.89 -8.51 -20.19
CA VAL A 443 -14.37 -7.30 -19.52
C VAL A 443 -14.40 -7.55 -18.02
N LEU A 444 -13.74 -6.67 -17.29
CA LEU A 444 -13.64 -6.71 -15.84
C LEU A 444 -15.00 -6.43 -15.19
N SER A 445 -15.29 -7.20 -14.15
CA SER A 445 -16.47 -7.11 -13.30
C SER A 445 -16.06 -7.49 -11.87
N PRO A 446 -16.76 -7.05 -10.81
CA PRO A 446 -16.43 -7.40 -9.43
C PRO A 446 -16.59 -8.88 -9.07
N THR A 447 -17.25 -9.66 -9.94
CA THR A 447 -17.44 -11.13 -9.80
C THR A 447 -16.82 -11.83 -11.01
N ASP A 448 -17.43 -12.90 -11.53
CA ASP A 448 -17.02 -13.50 -12.80
C ASP A 448 -16.95 -12.43 -13.92
N PRO A 449 -15.86 -12.40 -14.70
CA PRO A 449 -15.70 -11.45 -15.79
C PRO A 449 -16.65 -11.78 -16.94
N LEU A 450 -16.93 -10.77 -17.77
CA LEU A 450 -17.72 -10.95 -18.99
C LEU A 450 -16.79 -11.10 -20.20
N THR A 451 -17.29 -11.68 -21.29
CA THR A 451 -16.55 -11.78 -22.54
C THR A 451 -17.19 -10.89 -23.61
N MET A 452 -16.35 -10.24 -24.41
CA MET A 452 -16.76 -9.49 -25.58
C MET A 452 -16.10 -10.06 -26.83
N THR A 453 -16.91 -10.32 -27.86
CA THR A 453 -16.41 -10.66 -29.19
C THR A 453 -15.88 -9.42 -29.91
N GLU A 454 -15.07 -9.61 -30.94
CA GLU A 454 -14.60 -8.51 -31.79
C GLU A 454 -15.76 -7.74 -32.43
N GLY A 455 -16.79 -8.45 -32.93
CA GLY A 455 -17.98 -7.81 -33.50
C GLY A 455 -18.76 -6.97 -32.49
N GLN A 456 -18.88 -7.44 -31.24
CA GLN A 456 -19.49 -6.66 -30.17
C GLN A 456 -18.67 -5.41 -29.83
N THR A 457 -17.34 -5.55 -29.79
CA THR A 457 -16.42 -4.42 -29.59
C THR A 457 -16.59 -3.36 -30.66
N ASP A 458 -16.65 -3.73 -31.94
CA ASP A 458 -16.78 -2.75 -33.03
C ASP A 458 -18.10 -1.98 -32.97
N VAL A 459 -19.20 -2.68 -32.72
CA VAL A 459 -20.52 -2.06 -32.53
C VAL A 459 -20.49 -1.11 -31.34
N VAL A 460 -19.97 -1.54 -30.19
CA VAL A 460 -19.86 -0.68 -29.00
C VAL A 460 -19.00 0.55 -29.28
N ARG A 461 -17.84 0.39 -29.92
CA ARG A 461 -16.95 1.50 -30.28
C ARG A 461 -17.65 2.52 -31.17
N GLU A 462 -18.42 2.07 -32.16
CA GLU A 462 -19.19 2.97 -33.02
C GLU A 462 -20.28 3.72 -32.23
N LEU A 463 -21.01 3.02 -31.35
CA LEU A 463 -22.05 3.63 -30.51
C LEU A 463 -21.47 4.69 -29.57
N LEU A 464 -20.30 4.44 -28.98
CA LEU A 464 -19.61 5.38 -28.09
C LEU A 464 -19.10 6.63 -28.83
N GLY A 465 -18.94 6.57 -30.15
CA GLY A 465 -18.63 7.72 -31.00
C GLY A 465 -19.83 8.58 -31.41
N ARG A 466 -21.06 8.11 -31.15
CA ARG A 466 -22.31 8.80 -31.54
C ARG A 466 -22.85 9.71 -30.43
N PRO A 467 -23.72 10.69 -30.77
CA PRO A 467 -24.35 11.54 -29.77
C PRO A 467 -25.13 10.73 -28.73
N ARG A 468 -24.79 10.89 -27.44
CA ARG A 468 -25.36 10.11 -26.34
C ARG A 468 -26.90 10.09 -26.34
N ALA A 469 -27.52 11.23 -26.58
CA ALA A 469 -28.97 11.36 -26.58
C ALA A 469 -29.64 10.53 -27.69
N GLU A 470 -29.00 10.42 -28.85
CA GLU A 470 -29.52 9.64 -29.98
C GLU A 470 -29.52 8.14 -29.66
N VAL A 471 -28.37 7.61 -29.23
CA VAL A 471 -28.22 6.18 -28.90
C VAL A 471 -29.12 5.82 -27.71
N THR A 472 -29.16 6.65 -26.67
CA THR A 472 -30.03 6.44 -25.50
C THR A 472 -31.51 6.35 -25.91
N ARG A 473 -31.96 7.21 -26.84
CA ARG A 473 -33.34 7.17 -27.33
C ARG A 473 -33.64 5.83 -28.01
N LYS A 474 -32.76 5.36 -28.90
CA LYS A 474 -32.92 4.06 -29.59
C LYS A 474 -32.88 2.87 -28.62
N VAL A 475 -31.99 2.91 -27.64
CA VAL A 475 -31.92 1.88 -26.58
C VAL A 475 -33.22 1.81 -25.79
N LYS A 476 -33.82 2.96 -25.47
CA LYS A 476 -35.11 3.01 -24.75
C LYS A 476 -36.27 2.55 -25.61
N GLU A 477 -36.26 2.89 -26.90
CA GLU A 477 -37.28 2.52 -27.87
C GLU A 477 -37.30 1.00 -28.12
N HIS A 478 -36.13 0.39 -28.32
CA HIS A 478 -35.98 -1.03 -28.65
C HIS A 478 -35.56 -1.89 -27.45
N TRP A 479 -35.93 -1.48 -26.24
CA TRP A 479 -35.43 -2.10 -25.00
C TRP A 479 -35.73 -3.61 -24.93
N ASN A 480 -36.95 -4.01 -25.30
CA ASN A 480 -37.38 -5.40 -25.20
C ASN A 480 -36.64 -6.29 -26.20
N GLU A 481 -36.38 -5.78 -27.41
CA GLU A 481 -35.62 -6.49 -28.44
C GLU A 481 -34.13 -6.57 -28.09
N LEU A 482 -33.55 -5.49 -27.58
CA LEU A 482 -32.13 -5.40 -27.20
C LEU A 482 -31.76 -6.22 -25.96
N THR A 483 -32.75 -6.59 -25.16
CA THR A 483 -32.59 -7.41 -23.95
C THR A 483 -33.14 -8.83 -24.12
N ALA A 484 -33.69 -9.16 -25.29
CA ALA A 484 -34.18 -10.49 -25.60
C ALA A 484 -33.02 -11.52 -25.59
N LYS A 485 -33.27 -12.68 -24.98
CA LYS A 485 -32.30 -13.80 -25.00
C LYS A 485 -32.01 -14.18 -26.45
N LYS A 486 -30.74 -14.44 -26.77
CA LYS A 486 -30.26 -14.83 -28.11
C LYS A 486 -30.41 -13.75 -29.20
N VAL A 487 -30.63 -12.49 -28.84
CA VAL A 487 -30.48 -11.39 -29.81
C VAL A 487 -29.05 -11.43 -30.36
N THR A 488 -28.87 -11.32 -31.67
CA THR A 488 -27.54 -11.35 -32.28
C THR A 488 -26.91 -9.97 -32.25
N THR A 489 -25.58 -9.88 -32.25
CA THR A 489 -24.89 -8.58 -32.34
C THR A 489 -25.33 -7.79 -33.59
N ALA A 490 -25.57 -8.46 -34.72
CA ALA A 490 -26.10 -7.82 -35.92
C ALA A 490 -27.54 -7.29 -35.78
N GLN A 491 -28.39 -7.97 -35.00
CA GLN A 491 -29.73 -7.46 -34.68
C GLN A 491 -29.63 -6.22 -33.79
N ALA A 492 -28.79 -6.26 -32.74
CA ALA A 492 -28.56 -5.12 -31.86
C ALA A 492 -28.02 -3.90 -32.64
N ALA A 493 -27.04 -4.11 -33.52
CA ALA A 493 -26.50 -3.07 -34.39
C ALA A 493 -27.58 -2.38 -35.23
N ARG A 494 -28.42 -3.17 -35.91
CA ARG A 494 -29.53 -2.64 -36.73
C ARG A 494 -30.53 -1.82 -35.91
N LEU A 495 -30.94 -2.31 -34.74
CA LEU A 495 -31.86 -1.59 -33.85
C LEU A 495 -31.27 -0.26 -33.35
N LEU A 496 -29.95 -0.19 -33.20
CA LEU A 496 -29.23 1.01 -32.78
C LEU A 496 -28.81 1.91 -33.96
N GLY A 497 -29.05 1.46 -35.20
CA GLY A 497 -28.76 2.19 -36.43
C GLY A 497 -27.25 2.37 -36.69
N VAL A 498 -26.46 1.37 -36.34
CA VAL A 498 -25.02 1.22 -36.64
C VAL A 498 -24.81 0.04 -37.58
N ASP A 499 -23.64 -0.03 -38.21
CA ASP A 499 -23.35 -1.09 -39.17
C ASP A 499 -23.25 -2.45 -38.48
N ALA A 500 -23.73 -3.49 -39.17
CA ALA A 500 -23.63 -4.84 -38.64
C ALA A 500 -22.16 -5.29 -38.66
N PRO A 501 -21.71 -6.05 -37.63
CA PRO A 501 -20.33 -6.52 -37.58
C PRO A 501 -20.05 -7.50 -38.73
N GLU A 502 -18.84 -7.44 -39.28
CA GLU A 502 -18.38 -8.35 -40.34
C GLU A 502 -18.21 -9.79 -39.84
N LYS A 503 -17.93 -9.97 -38.55
CA LYS A 503 -17.69 -11.27 -37.91
C LYS A 503 -18.87 -11.65 -37.01
N ALA A 504 -19.30 -12.92 -37.11
CA ALA A 504 -20.34 -13.48 -36.25
C ALA A 504 -19.84 -13.72 -34.82
N ASP A 505 -20.76 -13.72 -33.85
CA ASP A 505 -20.45 -14.04 -32.46
C ASP A 505 -19.99 -15.50 -32.35
N ARG A 506 -18.72 -15.72 -31.98
CA ARG A 506 -18.22 -17.01 -31.52
C ARG A 506 -17.70 -16.82 -30.11
N CYS A 507 -18.40 -17.41 -29.15
CA CYS A 507 -17.90 -17.52 -27.80
C CYS A 507 -17.28 -18.90 -27.66
N GLU A 508 -15.98 -18.94 -27.42
CA GLU A 508 -15.24 -20.17 -27.12
C GLU A 508 -15.35 -20.51 -25.63
#